data_AF-A0A2E1AX10-F1
#
_entry.id   AF-A0A2E1AX10-F1
#
_cell.length_a   1.000
_cell.length_b   1.000
_cell.length_c   1.000
_cell.angle_alpha   90.00
_cell.angle_beta   90.00
_cell.angle_gamma   90.00
#
_symmetry.space_group_name_H-M   'P 1'
#
loop_
_entity.id
_entity.type
_entity.pdbx_description
1 polymer ?
#
loop_
_entity_poly.entity_id
_entity_poly.type
_entity_poly.pdbx_seq_one_letter_code
_entity_poly.pdbx_strand_id
1 'polypeptide(L)'
;MKKSHNIAPSKGKNLKGYFPGPVFWDVDPSVLDVEKDKIFIIERVLSRNMGDPQYFELLERLYPISDIVRCAKRSEQIRGNSSIRAVAERYGIRPDHMKNYNPSFG
;
A
#
# COMPACT_ATOMS: atom_id res chain seq x y z
N MET A 1 -37.08 18.26 1.17
CA MET A 1 -36.75 17.12 2.06
C MET A 1 -35.25 16.91 2.04
N LYS A 2 -34.54 17.25 3.12
CA LYS A 2 -33.08 17.06 3.22
C LYS A 2 -32.82 15.62 3.66
N LYS A 3 -32.32 14.76 2.77
CA LYS A 3 -31.75 13.47 3.18
C LYS A 3 -30.37 13.74 3.78
N SER A 4 -30.33 14.02 5.08
CA SER A 4 -29.09 13.96 5.86
C SER A 4 -28.59 12.52 5.81
N HIS A 5 -27.60 12.27 4.95
CA HIS A 5 -26.82 11.05 5.04
C HIS A 5 -25.91 11.22 6.25
N ASN A 6 -26.35 10.68 7.39
CA ASN A 6 -25.46 10.44 8.53
C ASN A 6 -24.42 9.40 8.09
N ILE A 7 -23.32 9.89 7.52
CA ILE A 7 -22.12 9.10 7.36
C ILE A 7 -21.54 9.04 8.76
N ALA A 8 -21.82 7.97 9.49
CA ALA A 8 -21.07 7.67 10.71
C ALA A 8 -19.58 7.72 10.33
N PRO A 9 -18.72 8.42 11.09
CA PRO A 9 -17.29 8.37 10.83
C PRO A 9 -16.91 6.90 10.89
N SER A 10 -16.42 6.35 9.76
CA SER A 10 -15.82 5.02 9.72
C SER A 10 -14.83 5.00 10.87
N LYS A 11 -15.08 4.18 11.90
CA LYS A 11 -14.16 4.04 13.04
C LYS A 11 -12.80 3.72 12.44
N GLY A 12 -11.92 4.72 12.43
CA GLY A 12 -10.59 4.64 11.81
C GLY A 12 -9.90 3.43 12.38
N LYS A 13 -9.52 2.48 11.52
CA LYS A 13 -8.77 1.32 11.95
C LYS A 13 -7.37 1.79 12.33
N ASN A 14 -7.03 1.73 13.62
CA ASN A 14 -5.71 2.11 14.10
C ASN A 14 -4.66 1.17 13.48
N LEU A 15 -3.71 1.73 12.72
CA LEU A 15 -2.67 0.96 12.05
C LEU A 15 -1.42 0.75 12.93
N LYS A 16 -1.42 1.24 14.17
CA LYS A 16 -0.30 1.08 15.11
C LYS A 16 -0.09 -0.41 15.41
N GLY A 17 1.07 -0.92 15.04
CA GLY A 17 1.40 -2.34 15.16
C GLY A 17 0.62 -3.26 14.21
N TYR A 18 -0.12 -2.71 13.25
CA TYR A 18 -0.84 -3.51 12.26
C TYR A 18 0.11 -4.19 11.28
N PHE A 19 1.14 -3.47 10.83
CA PHE A 19 2.21 -4.00 9.98
C PHE A 19 3.46 -4.32 10.83
N PRO A 20 4.26 -5.32 10.41
CA PRO A 20 5.53 -5.58 11.05
C PRO A 20 6.50 -4.40 10.83
N GLY A 21 7.25 -4.02 11.86
CA GLY A 21 8.28 -2.97 11.75
C GLY A 21 7.76 -1.55 11.48
N PRO A 22 8.69 -0.59 11.29
CA PRO A 22 8.37 0.84 11.22
C PRO A 22 8.01 1.30 9.79
N VAL A 23 6.98 0.72 9.19
CA VAL A 23 6.48 1.13 7.84
C VAL A 23 6.22 2.64 7.77
N PHE A 24 5.68 3.18 8.86
CA PHE A 24 5.31 4.58 9.06
C PHE A 24 6.26 5.24 10.06
N TRP A 25 7.56 5.25 9.76
CA TRP A 25 8.61 5.79 10.64
C TRP A 25 8.54 7.31 10.85
N ASP A 26 7.88 8.03 9.95
CA ASP A 26 7.75 9.50 9.88
C ASP A 26 6.34 10.00 10.20
N VAL A 27 5.38 9.11 10.44
CA VAL A 27 3.97 9.47 10.70
C VAL A 27 3.37 8.56 11.77
N ASP A 28 2.56 9.11 12.66
CA ASP A 28 1.84 8.31 13.65
C ASP A 28 0.79 7.43 12.96
N PRO A 29 0.89 6.08 12.99
CA PRO A 29 -0.07 5.22 12.32
C PRO A 29 -1.47 5.27 12.95
N SER A 30 -1.61 5.78 14.18
CA SER A 30 -2.88 5.86 14.87
C SER A 30 -3.77 6.99 14.38
N VAL A 31 -3.20 7.96 13.65
CA VAL A 31 -3.94 9.09 13.06
C VAL A 31 -4.29 8.88 11.58
N LEU A 32 -3.79 7.79 10.96
CA LEU A 32 -4.10 7.46 9.58
C LEU A 32 -5.53 6.93 9.44
N ASP A 33 -6.26 7.50 8.50
CA ASP A 33 -7.58 7.05 8.10
C ASP A 33 -7.43 6.08 6.92
N VAL A 34 -7.81 4.82 7.12
CA VAL A 34 -7.62 3.77 6.10
C VAL A 34 -8.30 4.09 4.77
N GLU A 35 -9.38 4.86 4.75
CA GLU A 35 -10.05 5.22 3.49
C GLU A 35 -9.47 6.48 2.87
N LYS A 36 -9.24 7.53 3.67
CA LYS A 36 -8.74 8.82 3.17
C LYS A 36 -7.27 8.76 2.78
N ASP A 37 -6.46 8.04 3.56
CA ASP A 37 -5.01 7.92 3.37
C ASP A 37 -4.62 6.66 2.57
N LYS A 38 -5.59 6.02 1.92
CA LYS A 38 -5.45 4.76 1.17
C LYS A 38 -4.24 4.71 0.25
N ILE A 39 -4.06 5.72 -0.60
CA ILE A 39 -2.94 5.76 -1.56
C ILE A 39 -1.61 5.78 -0.80
N PHE A 40 -1.49 6.66 0.20
CA PHE A 40 -0.30 6.78 1.02
C PHE A 40 0.04 5.47 1.73
N ILE A 41 -0.95 4.83 2.37
CA ILE A 41 -0.79 3.55 3.07
C ILE A 41 -0.31 2.47 2.11
N ILE A 42 -0.98 2.31 0.95
CA ILE A 42 -0.60 1.31 -0.05
C ILE A 42 0.83 1.54 -0.54
N GLU A 43 1.17 2.75 -0.99
CA GLU A 43 2.51 3.05 -1.49
C GLU A 43 3.58 2.81 -0.43
N ARG A 44 3.28 3.17 0.83
CA ARG A 44 4.23 3.02 1.92
C ARG A 44 4.51 1.56 2.25
N VAL A 45 3.47 0.75 2.35
CA VAL A 45 3.62 -0.69 2.61
C VAL A 45 4.33 -1.38 1.44
N LEU A 46 3.93 -1.10 0.20
CA LEU A 46 4.55 -1.70 -0.99
C LEU A 46 6.01 -1.29 -1.18
N SER A 47 6.42 -0.08 -0.77
CA SER A 47 7.82 0.35 -0.85
C SER A 47 8.71 -0.21 0.27
N ARG A 48 8.11 -0.68 1.37
CA ARG A 48 8.80 -1.17 2.58
C ARG A 48 8.55 -2.65 2.89
N ASN A 49 8.02 -3.41 1.93
CA ASN A 49 7.64 -4.82 2.14
C ASN A 49 8.83 -5.75 2.43
N MET A 50 10.07 -5.38 2.05
CA MET A 50 11.28 -6.17 2.28
C MET A 50 11.23 -7.63 1.75
N GLY A 51 10.35 -7.92 0.78
CA GLY A 51 10.08 -9.25 0.27
C GLY A 51 9.25 -10.14 1.21
N ASP A 52 8.82 -9.62 2.36
CA ASP A 52 8.08 -10.40 3.35
C ASP A 52 6.59 -10.48 2.97
N PRO A 53 6.03 -11.69 2.78
CA PRO A 53 4.64 -11.91 2.38
C PRO A 53 3.62 -11.29 3.36
N GLN A 54 3.98 -11.16 4.65
CA GLN A 54 3.08 -10.66 5.68
C GLN A 54 2.59 -9.23 5.39
N TYR A 55 3.43 -8.38 4.83
CA TYR A 55 3.03 -7.01 4.46
C TYR A 55 1.92 -7.00 3.41
N PHE A 56 2.03 -7.87 2.40
CA PHE A 56 1.05 -7.97 1.32
C PHE A 56 -0.28 -8.52 1.84
N GLU A 57 -0.25 -9.59 2.62
CA GLU A 57 -1.45 -10.19 3.21
C GLU A 57 -2.22 -9.21 4.09
N LEU A 58 -1.51 -8.41 4.90
CA LEU A 58 -2.12 -7.38 5.72
C LEU A 58 -2.71 -6.25 4.89
N LEU A 59 -2.04 -5.86 3.80
CA LEU A 59 -2.55 -4.84 2.90
C LEU A 59 -3.80 -5.31 2.14
N GLU A 60 -3.82 -6.57 1.71
CA GLU A 60 -4.97 -7.22 1.04
C GLU A 60 -6.19 -7.35 1.96
N ARG A 61 -6.00 -7.39 3.28
CA ARG A 61 -7.09 -7.32 4.27
C ARG A 61 -7.65 -5.91 4.46
N LEU A 62 -6.92 -4.87 4.04
CA LEU A 62 -7.38 -3.49 4.11
C LEU A 62 -8.02 -3.02 2.82
N TYR A 63 -7.49 -3.46 1.68
CA TYR A 63 -7.87 -2.93 0.38
C TYR A 63 -8.10 -4.02 -0.67
N PRO A 64 -9.03 -3.78 -1.61
CA PRO A 64 -9.17 -4.63 -2.78
C PRO A 64 -7.85 -4.71 -3.56
N ILE A 65 -7.49 -5.90 -4.03
CA ILE A 65 -6.30 -6.13 -4.86
C ILE A 65 -6.27 -5.18 -6.07
N SER A 66 -7.43 -4.88 -6.66
CA SER A 66 -7.54 -3.95 -7.78
C SER A 66 -7.06 -2.53 -7.46
N ASP A 67 -7.32 -2.03 -6.24
CA ASP A 67 -6.83 -0.72 -5.78
C ASP A 67 -5.33 -0.78 -5.50
N ILE A 68 -4.83 -1.87 -4.91
CA ILE A 68 -3.41 -2.10 -4.67
C ILE A 68 -2.63 -2.10 -5.98
N VAL A 69 -3.08 -2.88 -6.98
CA VAL A 69 -2.48 -2.95 -8.31
C VAL A 69 -2.49 -1.60 -9.01
N ARG A 70 -3.61 -0.86 -8.92
CA ARG A 70 -3.71 0.49 -9.51
C ARG A 70 -2.69 1.45 -8.89
N CYS A 71 -2.52 1.41 -7.57
CA CYS A 71 -1.52 2.22 -6.87
C CYS A 71 -0.10 1.80 -7.24
N ALA A 72 0.20 0.50 -7.20
CA ALA A 72 1.52 -0.05 -7.51
C ALA A 72 2.05 0.39 -8.89
N LYS A 73 1.21 0.32 -9.93
CA LYS A 73 1.56 0.74 -11.29
C LYS A 73 1.83 2.24 -11.43
N ARG A 74 1.20 3.06 -10.60
CA ARG A 74 1.30 4.54 -10.66
C ARG A 74 2.32 5.12 -9.69
N SER A 75 2.78 4.32 -8.73
CA SER A 75 3.62 4.78 -7.63
C SER A 75 5.03 5.15 -8.07
N GLU A 76 5.53 6.25 -7.52
CA GLU A 76 6.92 6.69 -7.66
C GLU A 76 7.77 6.38 -6.41
N GLN A 77 7.11 5.81 -5.38
CA GLN A 77 7.73 5.50 -4.08
C GLN A 77 8.25 4.06 -4.03
N ILE A 78 7.69 3.14 -4.83
CA ILE A 78 8.21 1.78 -4.94
C ILE A 78 9.48 1.84 -5.80
N ARG A 79 10.63 1.63 -5.18
CA ARG A 79 11.97 1.75 -5.79
C ARG A 79 12.80 0.52 -5.46
N GLY A 80 13.79 0.27 -6.32
CA GLY A 80 14.66 -0.90 -6.24
C GLY A 80 14.01 -2.12 -6.89
N ASN A 81 14.77 -2.80 -7.75
CA ASN A 81 14.28 -3.93 -8.52
C ASN A 81 13.77 -5.08 -7.63
N SER A 82 14.37 -5.32 -6.46
CA SER A 82 13.92 -6.36 -5.54
C SER A 82 12.49 -6.10 -5.03
N SER A 83 12.22 -4.88 -4.55
CA SER A 83 10.87 -4.50 -4.08
C SER A 83 9.86 -4.52 -5.22
N ILE A 84 10.25 -4.02 -6.40
CA ILE A 84 9.40 -4.01 -7.60
C ILE A 84 9.04 -5.44 -8.00
N ARG A 85 10.02 -6.36 -8.02
CA ARG A 85 9.79 -7.77 -8.35
C ARG A 85 8.88 -8.46 -7.35
N ALA A 86 9.08 -8.25 -6.05
CA ALA A 86 8.22 -8.82 -5.02
C ALA A 86 6.75 -8.38 -5.20
N VAL A 87 6.54 -7.08 -5.46
CA VAL A 87 5.19 -6.54 -5.75
C VAL A 87 4.64 -7.11 -7.06
N ALA A 88 5.48 -7.16 -8.10
CA ALA A 88 5.10 -7.62 -9.42
C ALA A 88 4.69 -9.10 -9.41
N GLU A 89 5.47 -9.95 -8.75
CA GLU A 89 5.21 -11.37 -8.56
C GLU A 89 3.92 -11.60 -7.76
N ARG A 90 3.76 -10.92 -6.62
CA ARG A 90 2.57 -11.07 -5.77
C ARG A 90 1.27 -10.76 -6.51
N TYR A 91 1.27 -9.76 -7.37
CA TYR A 91 0.05 -9.26 -8.03
C TYR A 91 -0.03 -9.53 -9.53
N GLY A 92 0.85 -10.36 -10.09
CA GLY A 92 0.85 -10.69 -11.52
C GLY A 92 1.06 -9.48 -12.43
N ILE A 93 1.87 -8.51 -12.00
CA ILE A 93 2.22 -7.33 -12.79
C ILE A 93 3.54 -7.62 -13.51
N ARG A 94 3.70 -7.20 -14.77
CA ARG A 94 5.03 -7.23 -15.41
C ARG A 94 5.90 -6.13 -14.77
N PRO A 95 7.14 -6.40 -14.30
CA PRO A 95 7.96 -5.39 -13.62
C PRO A 95 8.14 -4.08 -14.41
N ASP A 96 8.26 -4.15 -15.74
CA ASP A 96 8.39 -3.00 -16.63
C ASP A 96 7.13 -2.13 -16.74
N HIS A 97 5.99 -2.58 -16.21
CA HIS A 97 4.80 -1.76 -16.05
C HIS A 97 4.81 -0.93 -14.74
N MET A 98 5.86 -1.02 -13.93
CA MET A 98 6.06 -0.20 -12.73
C MET A 98 7.07 0.91 -13.02
N LYS A 99 6.74 2.16 -12.66
CA LYS A 99 7.46 3.38 -13.08
C LYS A 99 8.97 3.36 -12.87
N ASN A 100 9.45 2.79 -11.77
CA ASN A 100 10.86 2.85 -11.38
C ASN A 100 11.64 1.56 -11.67
N TYR A 101 11.07 0.62 -12.45
CA TYR A 101 11.79 -0.60 -12.82
C TYR A 101 12.91 -0.28 -13.78
N ASN A 102 14.10 -0.82 -13.52
CA ASN A 102 15.23 -0.66 -14.41
C ASN A 102 15.77 -2.04 -14.83
N PRO A 103 15.53 -2.49 -16.08
CA PRO A 103 15.95 -3.81 -16.53
C PRO A 103 17.47 -4.00 -16.56
N SER A 104 18.25 -2.93 -16.58
CA SER A 104 19.72 -2.99 -16.60
C SER A 104 20.34 -3.43 -15.27
N PHE A 105 19.59 -3.35 -14.17
CA PHE A 105 20.03 -3.80 -12.83
C PHE A 105 19.34 -5.12 -12.45
N GLY A 106 19.07 -5.94 -13.46
CA GLY A 106 18.12 -7.04 -13.39
C GLY A 106 18.76 -8.40 -13.19
#